data_AF-A0A935KR47-F1
#
_entry.id   AF-A0A935KR47-F1
#
_cell.length_a   1.000
_cell.length_b   1.000
_cell.length_c   1.000
_cell.angle_alpha   90.00
_cell.angle_beta   90.00
_cell.angle_gamma   90.00
#
_symmetry.space_group_name_H-M   'P 1'
#
loop_
_entity.id
_entity.type
_entity.pdbx_description
1 polymer ?
#
loop_
_entity_poly.entity_id
_entity_poly.type
_entity_poly.pdbx_seq_one_letter_code
_entity_poly.pdbx_strand_id
1 'polypeptide(L)'
;MKRLIFSAAFLLLISLYISGCSDSDNTQTPTNPTSSLNLVRIDSSYAVGAKAIVALYSTGQLMTGYNNIYVALYDSATGSPIT
;
A
#
# COMPACT_ATOMS: atom_id res chain seq x y z
N MET A 1 43.29 -23.91 -22.12
CA MET A 1 42.09 -24.60 -21.58
C MET A 1 41.71 -24.12 -20.17
N LYS A 2 42.60 -24.12 -19.17
CA LYS A 2 42.30 -23.63 -17.80
C LYS A 2 41.78 -22.17 -17.71
N ARG A 3 42.29 -21.27 -18.56
CA ARG A 3 41.83 -19.86 -18.63
C ARG A 3 40.41 -19.70 -19.22
N LEU A 4 40.00 -20.62 -20.11
CA LEU A 4 38.66 -20.63 -20.70
C LEU A 4 37.62 -21.15 -19.70
N ILE A 5 37.99 -22.13 -18.88
CA ILE A 5 37.13 -22.69 -17.82
C ILE A 5 36.89 -21.65 -16.72
N PHE A 6 37.92 -20.89 -16.33
CA PHE A 6 37.78 -19.80 -15.35
C PHE A 6 36.87 -18.67 -15.85
N SER A 7 36.98 -18.31 -17.14
CA SER A 7 36.12 -17.29 -17.76
C SER A 7 34.65 -17.72 -17.80
N ALA A 8 34.39 -18.99 -18.14
CA ALA A 8 33.04 -19.55 -18.17
C ALA A 8 32.39 -19.59 -16.77
N ALA A 9 33.17 -19.96 -15.74
CA ALA A 9 32.69 -19.98 -14.36
C ALA A 9 32.34 -18.57 -13.85
N PHE A 10 33.12 -17.56 -14.22
CA PHE A 10 32.88 -16.17 -13.83
C PHE A 10 31.61 -15.60 -14.48
N LEU A 11 31.36 -15.90 -15.76
CA LEU A 11 30.14 -15.50 -16.46
C LEU A 11 28.88 -16.16 -15.90
N LEU A 12 28.97 -17.43 -15.47
CA LEU A 12 27.87 -18.15 -14.82
C LEU A 12 27.49 -17.49 -13.48
N LEU A 13 28.48 -17.11 -12.67
CA LEU A 13 28.26 -16.42 -11.39
C LEU A 13 27.54 -15.07 -11.57
N ILE A 14 27.90 -14.29 -12.59
CA ILE A 14 27.25 -12.99 -12.87
C ILE A 14 25.76 -13.16 -13.23
N SER A 15 25.40 -14.22 -13.96
CA SER A 15 24.00 -14.47 -14.34
C SER A 15 23.07 -14.76 -13.16
N LEU A 16 23.60 -15.19 -12.01
CA LEU A 16 22.80 -15.47 -10.81
C LEU A 16 22.43 -14.21 -10.02
N TYR A 17 23.12 -13.08 -10.22
CA TYR A 17 22.84 -11.82 -9.53
C TYR A 17 21.71 -10.99 -10.15
N ILE A 18 21.33 -11.30 -11.39
CA ILE A 18 20.31 -10.52 -12.13
C ILE A 18 18.89 -11.06 -11.93
N SER A 19 18.74 -12.19 -11.24
CA SER A 19 17.46 -12.76 -10.79
C SER A 19 16.95 -12.04 -9.54
N GLY A 20 16.85 -10.70 -9.60
CA GLY A 20 16.14 -9.93 -8.60
C GLY A 20 14.66 -10.25 -8.70
N CYS A 21 14.02 -10.57 -7.58
CA CYS A 21 12.56 -10.69 -7.52
C CYS A 21 11.99 -9.32 -7.89
N SER A 22 11.42 -9.21 -9.09
CA SER A 22 10.55 -8.07 -9.38
C SER A 22 9.30 -8.32 -8.57
N ASP A 23 9.09 -7.53 -7.51
CA ASP A 23 7.74 -7.36 -6.99
C ASP A 23 6.91 -6.92 -8.19
N SER A 24 6.11 -7.86 -8.71
CA SER A 24 5.09 -7.54 -9.69
C SER A 24 4.09 -6.74 -8.89
N ASP A 25 4.31 -5.43 -8.82
CA ASP A 25 3.37 -4.48 -8.26
C ASP A 25 2.01 -4.86 -8.84
N ASN A 26 1.18 -5.48 -8.01
CA ASN A 26 -0.21 -5.63 -8.33
C ASN A 26 -0.70 -4.19 -8.41
N THR A 27 -0.78 -3.65 -9.62
CA THR A 27 -1.42 -2.37 -9.93
C THR A 27 -2.93 -2.49 -9.73
N GLN A 28 -3.36 -3.09 -8.62
CA GLN A 28 -4.69 -2.86 -8.10
C GLN A 28 -4.64 -1.41 -7.64
N THR A 29 -5.18 -0.52 -8.49
CA THR A 29 -5.51 0.84 -8.09
C THR A 29 -6.20 0.73 -6.74
N PRO A 30 -5.66 1.34 -5.67
CA PRO A 30 -6.23 1.20 -4.34
C PRO A 30 -7.70 1.61 -4.43
N THR A 31 -8.60 0.64 -4.23
CA THR A 31 -10.02 0.88 -4.35
C THR A 31 -10.38 1.84 -3.24
N ASN A 32 -10.84 3.04 -3.59
CA ASN A 32 -11.24 4.01 -2.59
C ASN A 32 -12.40 3.40 -1.77
N PRO A 33 -12.17 3.10 -0.47
CA PRO A 33 -13.08 2.30 0.35
C PRO A 33 -14.45 2.99 0.55
N THR A 34 -14.58 4.27 0.20
CA THR A 34 -15.81 5.03 0.36
C THR A 34 -16.72 5.03 -0.87
N SER A 35 -16.26 4.50 -2.00
CA SER A 35 -16.92 4.70 -3.30
C SER A 35 -18.23 3.93 -3.46
N SER A 36 -18.38 2.79 -2.77
CA SER A 36 -19.52 1.87 -2.94
C SER A 36 -20.62 2.05 -1.88
N LEU A 37 -20.35 2.77 -0.80
CA LEU A 37 -21.20 2.76 0.40
C LEU A 37 -21.86 4.11 0.73
N ASN A 38 -21.77 5.12 -0.15
CA ASN A 38 -22.30 6.48 0.08
C ASN A 38 -21.95 7.02 1.48
N LEU A 39 -20.68 6.90 1.84
CA LEU A 39 -20.23 7.25 3.18
C LEU A 39 -20.04 8.76 3.33
N VAL A 40 -20.48 9.30 4.47
CA VAL A 40 -20.28 10.67 4.91
C VAL A 40 -19.06 10.72 5.83
N ARG A 41 -18.11 11.61 5.52
CA ARG A 41 -16.94 11.84 6.36
C ARG A 41 -17.36 12.52 7.66
N ILE A 42 -16.96 11.92 8.78
CA ILE A 42 -17.18 12.46 10.12
C ILE A 42 -16.05 13.42 10.46
N ASP A 43 -14.81 12.91 10.43
CA ASP A 43 -13.61 13.64 10.82
C ASP A 43 -12.34 12.95 10.30
N SER A 44 -11.19 13.57 10.53
CA SER A 44 -9.88 12.96 10.31
C SER A 44 -8.80 13.46 11.26
N SER A 45 -7.84 12.61 11.57
CA SER A 45 -6.67 12.97 12.37
C SER A 45 -5.40 12.29 11.86
N TYR A 46 -4.25 12.81 12.28
CA TYR A 46 -2.94 12.25 11.94
C TYR A 46 -2.57 11.14 12.95
N ALA A 47 -2.24 9.96 12.45
CA ALA A 47 -1.65 8.89 13.24
C ALA A 47 -0.15 9.15 13.42
N VAL A 48 0.21 9.72 14.57
CA VAL A 48 1.60 10.01 14.94
C VAL A 48 2.43 8.73 14.88
N GLY A 49 3.59 8.79 14.21
CA GLY A 49 4.51 7.66 14.04
C GLY A 49 4.20 6.73 12.86
N ALA A 50 2.97 6.74 12.34
CA ALA A 50 2.57 5.89 11.21
C ALA A 50 2.66 6.58 9.85
N LYS A 51 2.94 7.89 9.82
CA LYS A 51 2.88 8.73 8.61
C LYS A 51 1.54 8.57 7.85
N ALA A 52 0.46 8.37 8.60
CA ALA A 52 -0.86 8.11 8.05
C ALA A 52 -1.89 9.11 8.57
N ILE A 53 -2.88 9.44 7.75
CA ILE A 53 -4.10 10.13 8.13
C ILE A 53 -5.18 9.07 8.31
N VAL A 54 -5.83 9.10 9.48
CA VAL A 54 -7.00 8.29 9.79
C VAL A 54 -8.23 9.14 9.50
N ALA A 55 -9.09 8.72 8.58
CA ALA A 55 -10.36 9.37 8.34
C ALA A 55 -11.51 8.45 8.74
N LEU A 56 -12.47 9.02 9.46
CA LEU A 56 -13.66 8.32 9.95
C LEU A 56 -14.85 8.68 9.09
N TYR A 57 -15.66 7.68 8.77
CA TYR A 57 -16.86 7.82 7.98
C TYR A 57 -18.04 7.08 8.60
N SER A 58 -19.26 7.48 8.26
CA SER A 58 -20.49 6.74 8.56
C SER A 58 -21.42 6.73 7.34
N THR A 59 -22.45 5.90 7.34
CA THR A 59 -23.51 5.90 6.31
C THR A 59 -24.45 7.11 6.42
N GLY A 60 -24.29 7.95 7.44
CA GLY A 60 -25.16 9.12 7.65
C GLY A 60 -24.72 9.97 8.84
N GLN A 61 -25.63 10.83 9.31
CA GLN A 61 -25.41 11.70 10.46
C GLN A 61 -25.38 10.88 11.75
N LEU A 62 -24.44 11.17 12.64
CA LEU A 62 -24.28 10.42 13.89
C LEU A 62 -25.48 10.63 14.81
N MET A 63 -25.94 9.53 15.40
CA MET A 63 -27.03 9.52 16.36
C MET A 63 -26.61 8.86 17.68
N THR A 64 -27.40 9.05 18.74
CA THR A 64 -27.16 8.37 20.02
C THR A 64 -27.35 6.86 19.86
N GLY A 65 -26.45 6.06 20.43
CA GLY A 65 -26.50 4.61 20.35
C GLY A 65 -25.50 4.04 19.33
N TYR A 66 -25.89 2.96 18.67
CA TYR A 66 -25.02 2.23 17.73
C TYR A 66 -24.95 2.94 16.38
N ASN A 67 -23.74 3.20 15.90
CA ASN A 67 -23.47 3.73 14.56
C ASN A 67 -22.40 2.87 13.89
N ASN A 68 -22.59 2.55 12.62
CA ASN A 68 -21.51 1.95 11.83
C ASN A 68 -20.47 3.03 11.50
N ILE A 69 -19.24 2.80 11.93
CA ILE A 69 -18.08 3.66 11.66
C ILE A 69 -17.12 2.91 10.76
N TYR A 70 -16.70 3.56 9.69
CA TYR A 70 -15.73 3.05 8.73
C TYR A 70 -14.45 3.87 8.88
N VAL A 71 -13.31 3.19 8.85
CA VAL A 71 -12.00 3.81 8.98
C VAL A 71 -11.27 3.64 7.66
N ALA A 72 -10.80 4.74 7.09
CA ALA A 72 -9.89 4.72 5.96
C ALA A 72 -8.55 5.33 6.38
N LEU A 73 -7.47 4.70 5.92
CA LEU A 73 -6.11 5.17 6.13
C LEU A 73 -5.59 5.77 4.84
N TYR A 74 -4.94 6.92 4.95
CA TYR A 74 -4.31 7.60 3.84
C TYR A 74 -2.85 7.88 4.17
N ASP A 75 -1.96 7.77 3.21
CA ASP A 75 -0.59 8.21 3.34
C ASP A 75 -0.57 9.72 3.55
N SER A 76 0.10 10.17 4.61
CA SER A 76 0.06 11.58 4.99
C SER A 76 0.87 12.52 4.09
N ALA A 77 1.80 11.98 3.29
CA ALA A 77 2.62 12.77 2.37
C ALA A 77 1.94 12.95 1.02
N THR A 78 1.21 11.93 0.56
CA THR A 78 0.61 11.86 -0.79
C THR A 78 -0.91 11.96 -0.79
N GLY A 79 -1.57 11.69 0.33
CA GLY A 79 -3.02 11.60 0.45
C GLY A 79 -3.62 10.35 -0.20
N SER A 80 -2.80 9.41 -0.66
CA SER A 80 -3.26 8.18 -1.31
C SER A 80 -3.81 7.19 -0.28
N PRO A 81 -4.83 6.38 -0.59
CA PRO A 81 -5.30 5.33 0.32
C PRO A 81 -4.18 4.32 0.62
N ILE A 82 -4.07 3.90 1.87
CA ILE A 82 -3.22 2.79 2.30
C ILE A 82 -4.08 1.52 2.30
N THR A 83 -3.70 0.53 1.49
CA THR A 83 -4.36 -0.78 1.36
C THR A 83 -3.42 -1.90 1.75
#